data_AF-A0A1C5E181-F1
#
_entry.id   AF-A0A1C5E181-F1
#
_cell.length_a   1.000
_cell.length_b   1.000
_cell.length_c   1.000
_cell.angle_alpha   90.00
_cell.angle_beta   90.00
_cell.angle_gamma   90.00
#
_symmetry.space_group_name_H-M   'P 1'
#
loop_
_entity.id
_entity.type
_entity.pdbx_description
1 polymer ?
#
loop_
_entity_poly.entity_id
_entity_poly.type
_entity_poly.pdbx_seq_one_letter_code
_entity_poly.pdbx_strand_id
1 'polypeptide(L)' 'MTTAPEPLLCQWCRQPPTGGTTWWDQQPQCADPHACAERIEPAR' A
#
# COMPACT_ATOMS: atom_id res chain seq x y z
N MET A 1 -12.36 24.11 7.01
CA MET A 1 -11.48 23.03 7.48
C MET A 1 -11.19 22.19 6.25
N THR A 2 -10.05 22.39 5.60
CA THR A 2 -9.73 21.68 4.36
C THR A 2 -9.06 20.38 4.76
N THR A 3 -9.84 19.31 4.89
CA THR A 3 -9.31 17.96 5.10
C THR A 3 -8.52 17.60 3.84
N ALA A 4 -7.20 17.63 3.92
CA ALA A 4 -6.38 17.08 2.86
C ALA A 4 -6.75 15.59 2.73
N PRO A 5 -6.97 15.06 1.50
CA PRO A 5 -7.21 13.64 1.34
C PRO A 5 -6.02 12.88 1.91
N GLU A 6 -6.28 12.01 2.89
CA GLU A 6 -5.23 11.17 3.45
C GLU A 6 -4.62 10.34 2.32
N PRO A 7 -3.27 10.22 2.26
CA PRO A 7 -2.63 9.46 1.21
C PRO A 7 -3.11 8.01 1.26
N LEU A 8 -3.48 7.46 0.10
CA LEU A 8 -3.75 6.02 -0.05
C LEU A 8 -2.45 5.26 0.20
N LEU A 9 -2.40 4.50 1.29
CA LEU A 9 -1.23 3.69 1.68
C LEU A 9 -1.57 2.21 1.51
N CYS A 10 -0.66 1.44 0.92
CA CYS A 10 -0.82 -0.01 0.84
C CYS A 10 -0.87 -0.63 2.25
N GLN A 11 -1.76 -1.60 2.46
CA GLN A 11 -1.88 -2.29 3.75
C GLN A 11 -0.60 -3.06 4.14
N TRP A 12 0.11 -3.64 3.16
CA TRP A 12 1.29 -4.48 3.42
C TRP A 12 2.50 -3.70 3.97
N CYS A 13 2.77 -2.51 3.44
CA CYS A 13 3.98 -1.75 3.79
C CYS A 13 3.72 -0.30 4.24
N ARG A 14 2.45 0.15 4.29
CA ARG A 14 2.07 1.53 4.63
C ARG A 14 2.78 2.57 3.76
N GLN A 15 3.21 2.18 2.56
CA GLN A 15 3.83 3.07 1.57
C GLN A 15 2.81 3.47 0.50
N PRO A 16 3.00 4.61 -0.17
CA PRO A 16 2.22 4.98 -1.35
C PRO A 16 2.43 3.93 -2.46
N PRO A 17 1.37 3.49 -3.12
CA PRO A 17 1.47 2.53 -4.21
C PRO A 17 2.25 3.12 -5.40
N THR A 18 3.34 2.47 -5.79
CA THR A 18 4.12 2.77 -7.00
C THR A 18 3.62 1.87 -8.14
N GLY A 19 2.89 2.46 -9.09
CA GLY A 19 2.38 1.75 -10.28
C GLY A 19 0.90 1.35 -10.22
N GLY A 20 0.20 1.67 -9.13
CA GLY A 20 -1.25 1.53 -9.01
C GLY A 20 -1.69 0.94 -7.68
N THR A 21 -2.96 1.16 -7.36
CA THR A 21 -3.60 0.65 -6.14
C THR A 21 -4.64 -0.39 -6.54
N THR A 22 -4.61 -1.57 -5.92
CA THR A 22 -5.71 -2.54 -6.01
C THR A 22 -6.53 -2.47 -4.73
N TRP A 23 -7.77 -2.95 -4.76
CA TRP A 23 -8.65 -2.94 -3.59
C TRP A 23 -8.97 -4.37 -3.17
N TRP A 24 -8.75 -4.68 -1.90
CA TRP A 24 -9.12 -5.97 -1.30
C TRP A 24 -9.79 -5.70 0.04
N ASP A 25 -10.96 -6.28 0.28
CA ASP A 25 -11.70 -6.10 1.55
C ASP A 25 -11.90 -4.62 1.94
N GLN A 26 -12.19 -3.76 0.94
CA GLN A 26 -12.28 -2.31 1.10
C GLN A 26 -11.00 -1.61 1.60
N GLN A 27 -9.86 -2.32 1.59
CA GLN A 27 -8.55 -1.78 1.91
C GLN A 27 -7.70 -1.59 0.64
N PRO A 28 -6.96 -0.48 0.53
CA PRO A 28 -6.00 -0.29 -0.54
C PRO A 28 -4.78 -1.22 -0.40
N GLN A 29 -4.47 -1.91 -1.49
CA GLN A 29 -3.31 -2.77 -1.65
C GLN A 29 -2.38 -2.20 -2.72
N CYS A 30 -1.09 -2.52 -2.64
CA CYS A 30 -0.17 -2.24 -3.73
C CYS A 30 -0.56 -3.10 -4.94
N ALA A 31 -0.58 -2.51 -6.14
CA ALA A 31 -0.83 -3.29 -7.36
C ALA A 31 0.23 -4.35 -7.61
N ASP A 32 1.47 -4.05 -7.25
CA ASP A 32 2.56 -5.01 -7.26
C ASP A 32 2.97 -5.35 -5.82
N PRO A 33 2.91 -6.62 -5.38
CA PRO A 33 3.31 -7.03 -4.04
C PRO A 33 4.82 -6.93 -3.79
N HIS A 34 5.61 -6.59 -4.80
CA HIS A 34 7.04 -6.34 -4.72
C HIS A 34 7.39 -4.84 -4.80
N ALA A 35 6.39 -3.97 -5.00
CA ALA A 35 6.55 -2.52 -4.99
C ALA A 35 6.86 -1.96 -3.60
N CYS A 36 6.52 -2.71 -2.54
CA CYS A 36 6.97 -2.43 -1.19
C CYS A 36 8.49 -2.63 -1.11
N ALA A 37 9.24 -1.55 -0.89
CA ALA A 37 10.70 -1.58 -0.78
C ALA A 37 11.17 -2.46 0.38
N GLU A 38 10.38 -2.46 1.47
CA GLU A 38 10.52 -3.40 2.58
C GLU A 38 9.57 -4.58 2.34
N ARG A 39 10.06 -5.60 1.62
CA ARG A 39 9.45 -6.93 1.70
C ARG A 39 9.61 -7.40 3.14
N ILE A 40 8.50 -7.68 3.82
CA ILE A 40 8.54 -8.52 5.02
C ILE A 40 9.13 -9.86 4.53
N GLU A 41 10.41 -10.13 4.81
CA GLU A 41 11.00 -11.41 4.46
C GLU A 41 10.14 -12.51 5.13
N PRO A 42 9.77 -13.58 4.42
CA PRO A 42 9.17 -14.72 5.08
C PRO A 42 10.16 -15.18 6.15
N ALA A 43 9.78 -15.07 7.42
CA ALA A 43 10.60 -15.51 8.53
C ALA A 43 11.08 -16.93 8.25
N ARG A 44 12.39 -17.09 8.05
CA ARG A 44 13.03 -18.37 7.80
C ARG A 44 13.36 -19.07 9.11
#